data_AF-U3CCR9-F1
#
_entry.id   AF-U3CCR9-F1
#
_cell.length_a   1.000
_cell.length_b   1.000
_cell.length_c   1.000
_cell.angle_alpha   90.00
_cell.angle_beta   90.00
_cell.angle_gamma   90.00
#
_symmetry.space_group_name_H-M   'P 1'
#
loop_
_entity.id
_entity.type
_entity.pdbx_description
1 polymer ?
#
loop_
_entity_poly.entity_id
_entity_poly.type
_entity_poly.pdbx_seq_one_letter_code
_entity_poly.pdbx_strand_id
1 'polypeptide(L)'
;MKKNKRLMVMAGGTGGHVFPGLAVAKQLQEQGWEIRWLGTADRMEADLVPKHGIDIDFIKVKGLRGQGIKRLIAAPAQIVNAIFQARAHIKRWQPDAVLGMGGYVSGPGGIAAWLSGIPVVLHEQNAVAGLTNQWLAKIAKKVFQAFPGAFPNAEVVGNPVRQDVVTLEEPKRRMEERNGPIRILVMGGSQGARILNQTLPKVMTTLGSDYCIRHQAGKGAVEDVQAAYQTCGVIDAQVTEFIDDVAQAYAWADLVVCRSGALTVSEISAAGLGAIFVPFMHKDRQQALNADHLVECGAAKMIEQPDLTVESLTQQIQQLDRNALLSMAECARQAAKLNADEKVAQAIIALTAQR
;
A
#
# COMPACT_ATOMS: atom_id res chain seq x y z
N MET A 1 -26.73 -15.39 24.80
CA MET A 1 -25.35 -15.75 24.42
C MET A 1 -24.83 -14.63 23.54
N LYS A 2 -23.64 -14.06 23.80
CA LYS A 2 -23.10 -13.04 22.91
C LYS A 2 -22.90 -13.67 21.53
N LYS A 3 -23.67 -13.15 20.56
CA LYS A 3 -23.44 -13.23 19.12
C LYS A 3 -21.95 -12.99 18.86
N ASN A 4 -21.39 -13.65 17.85
CA ASN A 4 -20.01 -13.51 17.41
C ASN A 4 -19.51 -12.05 17.53
N LYS A 5 -18.26 -11.88 17.96
CA LYS A 5 -17.63 -10.56 18.12
C LYS A 5 -17.68 -9.78 16.80
N ARG A 6 -17.87 -8.47 16.89
CA ARG A 6 -18.12 -7.59 15.74
C ARG A 6 -17.03 -6.55 15.53
N LEU A 7 -16.45 -6.51 14.34
CA LEU A 7 -15.52 -5.45 13.92
C LEU A 7 -16.13 -4.62 12.80
N MET A 8 -16.13 -3.29 12.97
CA MET A 8 -16.40 -2.36 11.87
C MET A 8 -15.08 -1.82 11.32
N VAL A 9 -14.75 -2.13 10.06
CA VAL A 9 -13.59 -1.58 9.36
C VAL A 9 -13.98 -0.29 8.65
N MET A 10 -13.20 0.78 8.86
CA MET A 10 -13.42 2.10 8.30
C MET A 10 -12.24 2.46 7.40
N ALA A 11 -12.43 2.30 6.10
CA ALA A 11 -11.39 2.55 5.10
C ALA A 11 -12.02 2.87 3.75
N GLY A 12 -11.40 3.74 2.97
CA GLY A 12 -11.93 4.11 1.66
C GLY A 12 -11.02 4.99 0.82
N GLY A 13 -11.41 5.15 -0.44
CA GLY A 13 -10.81 6.07 -1.41
C GLY A 13 -9.70 5.48 -2.28
N THR A 14 -8.78 4.69 -1.72
CA THR A 14 -7.66 4.09 -2.46
C THR A 14 -7.38 2.65 -2.00
N GLY A 15 -6.75 1.85 -2.87
CA GLY A 15 -6.34 0.48 -2.54
C GLY A 15 -5.36 0.43 -1.36
N GLY A 16 -4.58 1.50 -1.16
CA GLY A 16 -3.67 1.67 -0.03
C GLY A 16 -4.33 1.53 1.35
N HIS A 17 -5.61 1.90 1.48
CA HIS A 17 -6.35 1.74 2.74
C HIS A 17 -7.22 0.48 2.74
N VAL A 18 -7.82 0.15 1.58
CA VAL A 18 -8.82 -0.91 1.48
C VAL A 18 -8.18 -2.31 1.57
N PHE A 19 -7.09 -2.58 0.85
CA PHE A 19 -6.47 -3.91 0.88
C PHE A 19 -5.94 -4.31 2.26
N PRO A 20 -5.22 -3.45 3.00
CA PRO A 20 -4.81 -3.75 4.36
C PRO A 20 -5.99 -4.01 5.31
N GLY A 21 -7.09 -3.26 5.16
CA GLY A 21 -8.29 -3.46 5.97
C GLY A 21 -8.95 -4.82 5.69
N LEU A 22 -8.97 -5.25 4.43
CA LEU A 22 -9.48 -6.57 4.03
C LEU A 22 -8.61 -7.71 4.59
N ALA A 23 -7.29 -7.55 4.65
CA ALA A 23 -6.40 -8.54 5.23
C ALA A 23 -6.68 -8.74 6.74
N VAL A 24 -6.79 -7.66 7.51
CA VAL A 24 -7.15 -7.75 8.94
C VAL A 24 -8.56 -8.31 9.13
N ALA A 25 -9.52 -7.90 8.29
CA ALA A 25 -10.87 -8.45 8.32
C ALA A 25 -10.89 -9.97 8.13
N LYS A 26 -10.13 -10.48 7.14
CA LYS A 26 -10.03 -11.91 6.87
C LYS A 26 -9.47 -12.68 8.07
N GLN A 27 -8.39 -12.20 8.69
CA GLN A 27 -7.79 -12.80 9.90
C GLN A 27 -8.81 -12.96 11.04
N LEU A 28 -9.69 -11.97 11.22
CA LEU A 28 -10.72 -12.03 12.25
C LEU A 28 -11.94 -12.89 11.85
N GLN A 29 -12.32 -12.90 10.56
CA GLN A 29 -13.36 -13.81 10.05
C GLN A 29 -12.98 -15.28 10.28
N GLU A 30 -11.73 -15.65 10.05
CA GLU A 30 -11.20 -17.00 10.30
C GLU A 30 -11.31 -17.39 11.79
N GLN A 31 -11.39 -16.42 12.68
CA GLN A 31 -11.61 -16.59 14.12
C GLN A 31 -13.08 -16.41 14.54
N GLY A 32 -13.99 -16.41 13.57
CA GLY A 32 -15.44 -16.35 13.79
C GLY A 32 -16.02 -14.95 14.02
N TRP A 33 -15.27 -13.88 13.76
CA TRP A 33 -15.80 -12.52 13.89
C TRP A 33 -16.78 -12.17 12.76
N GLU A 34 -17.81 -11.41 13.12
CA GLU A 34 -18.67 -10.72 12.17
C GLU A 34 -17.98 -9.42 11.73
N ILE A 35 -17.80 -9.22 10.42
CA ILE A 35 -17.20 -8.01 9.87
C ILE A 35 -18.25 -7.17 9.17
N ARG A 36 -18.15 -5.86 9.36
CA ARG A 36 -18.86 -4.87 8.57
C ARG A 36 -17.92 -3.76 8.13
N TRP A 37 -18.16 -3.21 6.96
CA TRP A 37 -17.38 -2.11 6.43
C TRP A 37 -18.15 -0.79 6.52
N LEU A 38 -17.43 0.31 6.74
CA LEU A 38 -17.95 1.66 6.65
C LEU A 38 -17.17 2.39 5.55
N GLY A 39 -17.87 2.77 4.48
CA GLY A 39 -17.27 3.34 3.26
C GLY A 39 -18.07 4.48 2.64
N THR A 40 -17.70 4.83 1.40
CA THR A 40 -18.42 5.78 0.55
C THR A 40 -18.91 5.11 -0.73
N ALA A 41 -20.12 5.44 -1.16
CA ALA A 41 -20.78 4.73 -2.28
C ALA A 41 -20.19 5.07 -3.67
N ASP A 42 -19.40 6.14 -3.77
CA ASP A 42 -18.82 6.64 -5.03
C ASP A 42 -17.33 6.27 -5.20
N ARG A 43 -16.85 5.25 -4.49
CA ARG A 43 -15.45 4.86 -4.43
C ARG A 43 -15.25 3.35 -4.53
N MET A 44 -14.01 2.94 -4.77
CA MET A 44 -13.65 1.55 -5.05
C MET A 44 -14.09 0.56 -3.98
N GLU A 45 -14.19 0.97 -2.71
CA GLU A 45 -14.63 0.09 -1.63
C GLU A 45 -16.08 -0.40 -1.83
N ALA A 46 -16.93 0.38 -2.51
CA ALA A 46 -18.32 0.01 -2.78
C ALA A 46 -18.44 -1.23 -3.68
N ASP A 47 -17.48 -1.42 -4.59
CA ASP A 47 -17.43 -2.56 -5.50
C ASP A 47 -16.53 -3.68 -4.99
N LEU A 48 -15.41 -3.33 -4.34
CA LEU A 48 -14.40 -4.29 -3.91
C LEU A 48 -14.82 -5.06 -2.66
N VAL A 49 -15.31 -4.37 -1.62
CA VAL A 49 -15.61 -5.00 -0.33
C VAL A 49 -16.72 -6.07 -0.43
N PRO A 50 -17.83 -5.85 -1.15
CA PRO A 50 -18.86 -6.89 -1.32
C PRO A 50 -18.37 -8.15 -2.03
N LYS A 51 -17.38 -8.03 -2.95
CA LYS A 51 -16.77 -9.19 -3.61
C LYS A 51 -16.01 -10.11 -2.64
N HIS A 52 -15.63 -9.59 -1.47
CA HIS A 52 -15.03 -10.36 -0.37
C HIS A 52 -16.09 -10.85 0.65
N GLY A 53 -17.39 -10.76 0.33
CA GLY A 53 -18.46 -11.25 1.21
C GLY A 53 -18.67 -10.42 2.47
N ILE A 54 -18.24 -9.15 2.46
CA ILE A 54 -18.39 -8.23 3.59
C ILE A 54 -19.47 -7.20 3.28
N ASP A 55 -20.46 -7.06 4.18
CA ASP A 55 -21.46 -6.00 4.11
C ASP A 55 -20.82 -4.62 4.27
N ILE A 56 -21.28 -3.65 3.49
CA ILE A 56 -20.80 -2.26 3.56
C ILE A 56 -21.95 -1.29 3.86
N ASP A 57 -21.75 -0.49 4.92
CA ASP A 57 -22.57 0.66 5.25
C ASP A 57 -21.94 1.93 4.65
N PHE A 58 -22.76 2.79 4.06
CA PHE A 58 -22.29 4.01 3.42
C PHE A 58 -22.60 5.26 4.24
N ILE A 59 -21.66 6.20 4.24
CA ILE A 59 -21.87 7.57 4.74
C ILE A 59 -21.53 8.59 3.67
N LYS A 60 -22.19 9.76 3.72
CA LYS A 60 -21.93 10.86 2.78
C LYS A 60 -20.78 11.73 3.30
N VAL A 61 -19.56 11.42 2.89
CA VAL A 61 -18.39 12.25 3.17
C VAL A 61 -17.50 12.35 1.93
N LYS A 62 -17.00 13.55 1.64
CA LYS A 62 -16.06 13.80 0.54
C LYS A 62 -14.80 14.45 1.08
N GLY A 63 -13.67 14.14 0.46
CA GLY A 63 -12.39 14.77 0.79
C GLY A 63 -12.40 16.27 0.53
N LEU A 64 -11.87 17.06 1.46
CA LEU A 64 -11.86 18.52 1.39
C LEU A 64 -10.72 19.09 0.53
N ARG A 65 -9.77 18.23 0.13
CA ARG A 65 -8.55 18.65 -0.58
C ARG A 65 -8.87 19.10 -2.00
N GLY A 66 -8.47 20.33 -2.34
CA GLY A 66 -8.66 20.93 -3.68
C GLY A 66 -10.07 21.44 -3.98
N GLN A 67 -10.93 21.61 -2.96
CA GLN A 67 -12.30 22.10 -3.17
C GLN A 67 -12.40 23.63 -3.03
N GLY A 68 -13.28 24.24 -3.85
CA GLY A 68 -13.52 25.69 -3.82
C GLY A 68 -14.17 26.18 -2.51
N ILE A 69 -14.07 27.49 -2.24
CA ILE A 69 -14.46 28.16 -0.98
C ILE A 69 -15.86 27.74 -0.47
N LYS A 70 -16.85 27.59 -1.35
CA LYS A 70 -18.22 27.16 -1.00
C LYS A 70 -18.26 25.79 -0.32
N ARG A 71 -17.45 24.84 -0.77
CA ARG A 71 -17.37 23.48 -0.20
C ARG A 71 -16.59 23.46 1.11
N LEU A 72 -15.63 24.38 1.28
CA LEU A 72 -14.91 24.56 2.54
C LEU A 72 -15.82 25.09 3.65
N ILE A 73 -16.73 26.03 3.32
CA ILE A 73 -17.72 26.56 4.27
C ILE A 73 -18.76 25.50 4.67
N ALA A 74 -19.17 24.65 3.72
CA ALA A 74 -20.11 23.56 3.99
C ALA A 74 -19.48 22.36 4.73
N ALA A 75 -18.14 22.29 4.78
CA ALA A 75 -17.40 21.14 5.29
C ALA A 75 -17.77 20.77 6.74
N PRO A 76 -17.88 21.71 7.71
CA PRO A 76 -18.22 21.35 9.09
C PRO A 76 -19.60 20.69 9.20
N ALA A 77 -20.61 21.24 8.51
CA ALA A 77 -21.96 20.68 8.51
C ALA A 77 -22.00 19.28 7.87
N GLN A 78 -21.24 19.07 6.78
CA GLN A 78 -21.13 17.75 6.15
C GLN A 78 -20.45 16.73 7.05
N ILE A 79 -19.38 17.12 7.77
CA ILE A 79 -18.69 16.24 8.72
C ILE A 79 -19.64 15.86 9.87
N VAL A 80 -20.36 16.83 10.45
CA VAL A 80 -21.32 16.58 11.52
C VAL A 80 -22.42 15.61 11.06
N ASN A 81 -22.98 15.82 9.86
CA ASN A 81 -23.95 14.90 9.28
C ASN A 81 -23.36 13.48 9.07
N ALA A 82 -22.13 13.39 8.59
CA ALA A 82 -21.44 12.10 8.42
C ALA A 82 -21.22 11.39 9.77
N ILE A 83 -20.91 12.14 10.84
CA ILE A 83 -20.81 11.59 12.21
C ILE A 83 -22.16 11.02 12.67
N PHE A 84 -23.26 11.74 12.43
CA PHE A 84 -24.60 11.24 12.78
C PHE A 84 -24.98 9.98 12.00
N GLN A 85 -24.67 9.92 10.70
CA GLN A 85 -24.89 8.72 9.87
C GLN A 85 -24.06 7.54 10.38
N ALA A 86 -22.76 7.74 10.63
CA ALA A 86 -21.90 6.70 11.19
C ALA A 86 -22.38 6.23 12.57
N ARG A 87 -22.84 7.15 13.42
CA ARG A 87 -23.40 6.83 14.75
C ARG A 87 -24.68 6.01 14.64
N ALA A 88 -25.53 6.27 13.65
CA ALA A 88 -26.73 5.47 13.40
C ALA A 88 -26.37 4.02 13.04
N HIS A 89 -25.41 3.82 12.13
CA HIS A 89 -24.90 2.50 11.75
C HIS A 89 -24.27 1.77 12.94
N ILE A 90 -23.40 2.45 13.71
CA ILE A 90 -22.76 1.91 14.92
C ILE A 90 -23.80 1.52 15.96
N LYS A 91 -24.83 2.34 16.21
CA LYS A 91 -25.90 2.01 17.16
C LYS A 91 -26.75 0.83 16.72
N ARG A 92 -27.00 0.69 15.41
CA ARG A 92 -27.80 -0.41 14.84
C ARG A 92 -27.04 -1.73 14.85
N TRP A 93 -25.76 -1.70 14.46
CA TRP A 93 -24.96 -2.92 14.29
C TRP A 93 -24.18 -3.32 15.56
N GLN A 94 -23.90 -2.36 16.45
CA GLN A 94 -23.24 -2.56 17.73
C GLN A 94 -21.87 -3.28 17.60
N PRO A 95 -20.88 -2.68 16.93
CA PRO A 95 -19.52 -3.23 16.88
C PRO A 95 -18.89 -3.32 18.27
N ASP A 96 -18.13 -4.38 18.54
CA ASP A 96 -17.28 -4.48 19.74
C ASP A 96 -16.02 -3.60 19.60
N ALA A 97 -15.54 -3.38 18.37
CA ALA A 97 -14.42 -2.51 18.04
C ALA A 97 -14.58 -1.90 16.64
N VAL A 98 -13.85 -0.79 16.38
CA VAL A 98 -13.67 -0.26 15.03
C VAL A 98 -12.20 -0.17 14.65
N LEU A 99 -11.89 -0.45 13.38
CA LEU A 99 -10.54 -0.32 12.82
C LEU A 99 -10.53 0.78 11.75
N GLY A 100 -9.78 1.84 11.98
CA GLY A 100 -9.55 2.90 10.99
C GLY A 100 -8.25 2.69 10.23
N MET A 101 -8.32 2.51 8.91
CA MET A 101 -7.14 2.38 8.03
C MET A 101 -6.79 3.71 7.33
N GLY A 102 -7.27 4.85 7.85
CA GLY A 102 -7.17 6.15 7.18
C GLY A 102 -8.30 6.43 6.18
N GLY A 103 -8.10 7.46 5.36
CA GLY A 103 -9.12 7.99 4.47
C GLY A 103 -10.15 8.92 5.14
N TYR A 104 -10.98 9.60 4.35
CA TYR A 104 -11.94 10.58 4.87
C TYR A 104 -13.11 9.94 5.62
N VAL A 105 -13.42 8.67 5.34
CA VAL A 105 -14.50 7.92 6.00
C VAL A 105 -14.17 7.58 7.46
N SER A 106 -12.90 7.30 7.77
CA SER A 106 -12.49 6.91 9.11
C SER A 106 -12.62 8.05 10.13
N GLY A 107 -12.57 9.31 9.70
CA GLY A 107 -12.73 10.48 10.57
C GLY A 107 -14.09 10.52 11.26
N PRO A 108 -15.19 10.71 10.51
CA PRO A 108 -16.53 10.68 11.07
C PRO A 108 -16.86 9.35 11.76
N GLY A 109 -16.43 8.22 11.19
CA GLY A 109 -16.63 6.89 11.77
C GLY A 109 -15.96 6.71 13.13
N GLY A 110 -14.69 7.10 13.24
CA GLY A 110 -13.92 7.01 14.48
C GLY A 110 -14.46 7.93 15.57
N ILE A 111 -14.87 9.15 15.23
CA ILE A 111 -15.55 10.06 16.17
C ILE A 111 -16.87 9.45 16.63
N ALA A 112 -17.69 8.91 15.71
CA ALA A 112 -18.97 8.30 16.04
C ALA A 112 -18.82 7.05 16.93
N ALA A 113 -17.75 6.26 16.73
CA ALA A 113 -17.40 5.12 17.56
C ALA A 113 -16.99 5.56 18.97
N TRP A 114 -16.10 6.56 19.07
CA TRP A 114 -15.68 7.13 20.34
C TRP A 114 -16.85 7.71 21.15
N LEU A 115 -17.74 8.48 20.50
CA LEU A 115 -18.97 9.00 21.13
C LEU A 115 -19.97 7.90 21.51
N SER A 116 -19.82 6.70 20.96
CA SER A 116 -20.64 5.51 21.28
C SER A 116 -19.95 4.61 22.31
N GLY A 117 -18.79 5.00 22.82
CA GLY A 117 -17.98 4.20 23.74
C GLY A 117 -17.28 3.00 23.09
N ILE A 118 -17.31 2.87 21.76
CA ILE A 118 -16.67 1.76 21.03
C ILE A 118 -15.16 2.04 20.88
N PRO A 119 -14.28 1.07 21.14
CA PRO A 119 -12.83 1.29 21.08
C PRO A 119 -12.40 1.47 19.62
N VAL A 120 -11.61 2.51 19.39
CA VAL A 120 -11.05 2.84 18.06
C VAL A 120 -9.62 2.33 18.00
N VAL A 121 -9.34 1.47 17.02
CA VAL A 121 -7.99 1.03 16.64
C VAL A 121 -7.63 1.70 15.32
N LEU A 122 -6.41 2.19 15.19
CA LEU A 122 -5.93 2.81 13.96
C LEU A 122 -4.72 2.08 13.40
N HIS A 123 -4.61 2.08 12.08
CA HIS A 123 -3.40 1.68 11.36
C HIS A 123 -3.06 2.74 10.31
N GLU A 124 -1.82 3.21 10.34
CA GLU A 124 -1.26 4.12 9.34
C GLU A 124 -0.27 3.38 8.46
N GLN A 125 -0.50 3.42 7.14
CA GLN A 125 0.27 2.67 6.17
C GLN A 125 1.54 3.38 5.77
N ASN A 126 1.55 4.71 5.84
CA ASN A 126 2.66 5.53 5.35
C ASN A 126 3.56 6.00 6.49
N ALA A 127 4.79 6.37 6.18
CA ALA A 127 5.75 6.95 7.11
C ALA A 127 5.35 8.37 7.59
N VAL A 128 4.42 9.03 6.88
CA VAL A 128 3.80 10.29 7.31
C VAL A 128 2.33 10.05 7.56
N ALA A 129 1.89 10.29 8.80
CA ALA A 129 0.49 10.11 9.18
C ALA A 129 -0.45 11.04 8.42
N GLY A 130 -1.51 10.47 7.85
CA GLY A 130 -2.58 11.25 7.24
C GLY A 130 -3.32 12.09 8.28
N LEU A 131 -3.82 13.26 7.88
CA LEU A 131 -4.52 14.20 8.78
C LEU A 131 -5.62 13.54 9.61
N THR A 132 -6.42 12.66 9.00
CA THR A 132 -7.49 11.94 9.69
C THR A 132 -6.92 11.05 10.81
N ASN A 133 -5.87 10.26 10.53
CA ASN A 133 -5.25 9.40 11.52
C ASN A 133 -4.55 10.22 12.62
N GLN A 134 -3.91 11.35 12.27
CA GLN A 134 -3.33 12.27 13.26
C GLN A 134 -4.34 12.77 14.29
N TRP A 135 -5.56 13.09 13.85
CA TRP A 135 -6.61 13.56 14.75
C TRP A 135 -7.25 12.43 15.53
N LEU A 136 -7.58 11.32 14.88
CA LEU A 136 -8.17 10.16 15.54
C LEU A 136 -7.22 9.51 16.55
N ALA A 137 -5.90 9.62 16.37
CA ALA A 137 -4.92 9.05 17.29
C ALA A 137 -5.08 9.59 18.72
N LYS A 138 -5.61 10.82 18.89
CA LYS A 138 -5.87 11.42 20.22
C LYS A 138 -6.99 10.72 20.99
N ILE A 139 -7.88 10.00 20.31
CA ILE A 139 -9.03 9.29 20.90
C ILE A 139 -8.95 7.77 20.73
N ALA A 140 -7.98 7.28 19.94
CA ALA A 140 -7.77 5.87 19.69
C ALA A 140 -7.27 5.15 20.94
N LYS A 141 -7.71 3.89 21.12
CA LYS A 141 -7.23 3.00 22.18
C LYS A 141 -5.90 2.34 21.82
N LYS A 142 -5.63 2.15 20.54
CA LYS A 142 -4.38 1.61 20.01
C LYS A 142 -4.12 2.21 18.63
N VAL A 143 -2.86 2.56 18.37
CA VAL A 143 -2.40 3.11 17.09
C VAL A 143 -1.23 2.26 16.62
N PHE A 144 -1.32 1.80 15.38
CA PHE A 144 -0.30 1.06 14.65
C PHE A 144 0.23 1.90 13.50
N GLN A 145 1.49 1.69 13.15
CA GLN A 145 2.12 2.28 11.98
C GLN A 145 2.93 1.24 11.23
N ALA A 146 2.96 1.35 9.91
CA ALA A 146 3.72 0.42 9.08
C ALA A 146 5.23 0.72 9.12
N PHE A 147 5.56 2.00 9.08
CA PHE A 147 6.93 2.51 9.10
C PHE A 147 7.12 3.39 10.34
N PRO A 148 8.35 3.50 10.87
CA PRO A 148 8.65 4.48 11.91
C PRO A 148 8.42 5.91 11.40
N GLY A 149 8.09 6.83 12.31
CA GLY A 149 8.02 8.27 12.03
C GLY A 149 6.61 8.85 11.90
N ALA A 150 5.60 8.05 11.54
CA ALA A 150 4.24 8.57 11.37
C ALA A 150 3.64 9.06 12.69
N PHE A 151 3.94 8.35 13.78
CA PHE A 151 3.60 8.68 15.15
C PHE A 151 4.80 8.43 16.08
N PRO A 152 5.04 9.30 17.09
CA PRO A 152 6.18 9.16 18.00
C PRO A 152 6.22 7.83 18.78
N ASN A 153 5.06 7.35 19.23
CA ASN A 153 4.95 6.24 20.19
C ASN A 153 4.07 5.08 19.68
N ALA A 154 3.72 5.06 18.39
CA ALA A 154 2.92 3.97 17.84
C ALA A 154 3.78 2.75 17.55
N GLU A 155 3.21 1.57 17.74
CA GLU A 155 3.91 0.31 17.47
C GLU A 155 4.10 0.12 15.95
N VAL A 156 5.33 -0.18 15.55
CA VAL A 156 5.68 -0.45 14.14
C VAL A 156 5.39 -1.92 13.83
N VAL A 157 4.33 -2.16 13.05
CA VAL A 157 3.86 -3.53 12.72
C VAL A 157 4.05 -3.91 11.25
N GLY A 158 4.42 -2.96 10.39
CA GLY A 158 4.43 -3.16 8.93
C GLY A 158 3.06 -2.94 8.29
N ASN A 159 2.94 -3.16 6.98
CA ASN A 159 1.64 -3.24 6.32
C ASN A 159 1.24 -4.71 6.14
N PRO A 160 -0.05 -5.05 6.24
CA PRO A 160 -0.56 -6.30 5.71
C PRO A 160 -0.20 -6.48 4.25
N VAL A 161 0.43 -7.61 3.93
CA VAL A 161 0.84 -7.99 2.57
C VAL A 161 -0.01 -9.17 2.12
N ARG A 162 -0.22 -9.29 0.80
CA ARG A 162 -0.96 -10.41 0.21
C ARG A 162 -0.24 -11.74 0.50
N GLN A 163 -1.01 -12.77 0.79
CA GLN A 163 -0.45 -14.07 1.20
C GLN A 163 0.40 -14.71 0.11
N ASP A 164 -0.01 -14.60 -1.16
CA ASP A 164 0.72 -15.10 -2.32
C ASP A 164 2.14 -14.51 -2.43
N VAL A 165 2.31 -13.22 -2.10
CA VAL A 165 3.61 -12.55 -2.03
C VAL A 165 4.41 -12.98 -0.79
N VAL A 166 3.76 -13.11 0.38
CA VAL A 166 4.42 -13.57 1.61
C VAL A 166 5.00 -14.97 1.44
N THR A 167 4.28 -15.86 0.75
CA THR A 167 4.67 -17.25 0.49
C THR A 167 5.68 -17.43 -0.65
N LEU A 168 6.14 -16.34 -1.27
CA LEU A 168 7.20 -16.44 -2.27
C LEU A 168 8.45 -17.08 -1.67
N GLU A 169 9.10 -17.90 -2.49
CA GLU A 169 10.32 -18.58 -2.13
C GLU A 169 11.42 -17.60 -1.74
N GLU A 170 12.20 -17.95 -0.71
CA GLU A 170 13.28 -17.13 -0.18
C GLU A 170 14.29 -16.71 -1.28
N PRO A 171 14.85 -15.48 -1.21
CA PRO A 171 15.71 -14.93 -2.25
C PRO A 171 16.83 -15.87 -2.70
N LYS A 172 17.54 -16.47 -1.74
CA LYS A 172 18.66 -17.38 -1.99
C LYS A 172 18.26 -18.52 -2.92
N ARG A 173 17.14 -19.19 -2.65
CA ARG A 173 16.68 -20.33 -3.45
C ARG A 173 16.06 -19.88 -4.78
N ARG A 174 15.27 -18.80 -4.76
CA ARG A 174 14.62 -18.25 -5.96
C ARG A 174 15.62 -17.73 -7.01
N MET A 175 16.79 -17.29 -6.57
CA MET A 175 17.81 -16.69 -7.43
C MET A 175 19.03 -17.61 -7.69
N GLU A 176 19.15 -18.74 -6.98
CA GLU A 176 20.31 -19.65 -7.03
C GLU A 176 20.70 -20.08 -8.44
N GLU A 177 19.72 -20.52 -9.23
CA GLU A 177 19.94 -21.07 -10.58
C GLU A 177 19.72 -20.04 -11.70
N ARG A 178 19.53 -18.75 -11.36
CA ARG A 178 19.22 -17.73 -12.36
C ARG A 178 20.45 -17.38 -13.19
N ASN A 179 20.39 -17.76 -14.45
CA ASN A 179 21.36 -17.44 -15.49
C ASN A 179 20.74 -16.54 -16.57
N GLY A 180 21.60 -15.96 -17.43
CA GLY A 180 21.19 -15.12 -18.55
C GLY A 180 20.97 -13.64 -18.15
N PRO A 181 20.09 -12.91 -18.88
CA PRO A 181 19.85 -11.50 -18.63
C PRO A 181 19.27 -11.20 -17.24
N ILE A 182 19.65 -10.07 -16.64
CA ILE A 182 19.03 -9.55 -15.41
C ILE A 182 17.60 -9.11 -15.71
N ARG A 183 16.65 -9.60 -14.92
CA ARG A 183 15.21 -9.40 -15.12
C ARG A 183 14.74 -8.16 -14.37
N ILE A 184 14.44 -7.09 -15.09
CA ILE A 184 13.95 -5.82 -14.53
C ILE A 184 12.42 -5.79 -14.61
N LEU A 185 11.78 -5.64 -13.45
CA LEU A 185 10.35 -5.38 -13.35
C LEU A 185 10.12 -3.90 -13.07
N VAL A 186 9.36 -3.22 -13.93
CA VAL A 186 8.96 -1.83 -13.74
C VAL A 186 7.50 -1.77 -13.31
N MET A 187 7.25 -1.10 -12.18
CA MET A 187 5.89 -0.91 -11.66
C MET A 187 5.53 0.57 -11.53
N GLY A 188 4.59 1.02 -12.37
CA GLY A 188 4.03 2.36 -12.34
C GLY A 188 2.82 2.52 -11.40
N GLY A 189 2.25 1.42 -10.90
CA GLY A 189 0.97 1.39 -10.19
C GLY A 189 -0.22 1.53 -11.14
N SER A 190 -1.45 1.49 -10.62
CA SER A 190 -2.68 1.40 -11.45
C SER A 190 -2.87 2.56 -12.44
N GLN A 191 -2.32 3.74 -12.16
CA GLN A 191 -2.35 4.90 -13.07
C GLN A 191 -1.08 5.03 -13.93
N GLY A 192 -0.11 4.14 -13.74
CA GLY A 192 1.20 4.24 -14.36
C GLY A 192 2.07 5.34 -13.75
N ALA A 193 3.36 5.31 -14.09
CA ALA A 193 4.30 6.35 -13.74
C ALA A 193 4.90 6.91 -15.03
N ARG A 194 4.34 8.02 -15.53
CA ARG A 194 4.76 8.65 -16.80
C ARG A 194 6.28 8.83 -16.92
N ILE A 195 6.96 9.19 -15.82
CA ILE A 195 8.41 9.33 -15.84
C ILE A 195 9.12 7.99 -16.09
N LEU A 196 8.64 6.88 -15.52
CA LEU A 196 9.18 5.55 -15.79
C LEU A 196 8.89 5.13 -17.24
N ASN A 197 7.66 5.36 -17.69
CA ASN A 197 7.22 5.10 -19.07
C ASN A 197 8.12 5.79 -20.11
N GLN A 198 8.63 6.98 -19.80
CA GLN A 198 9.48 7.78 -20.71
C GLN A 198 10.98 7.48 -20.57
N THR A 199 11.45 7.14 -19.38
CA THR A 199 12.89 6.95 -19.08
C THR A 199 13.36 5.54 -19.39
N LEU A 200 12.58 4.51 -19.01
CA LEU A 200 13.03 3.12 -19.07
C LEU A 200 13.29 2.59 -20.49
N PRO A 201 12.53 2.98 -21.55
CA PRO A 201 12.88 2.61 -22.93
C PRO A 201 14.31 3.00 -23.31
N LYS A 202 14.72 4.24 -22.97
CA LYS A 202 16.05 4.77 -23.28
C LYS A 202 17.15 4.11 -22.43
N VAL A 203 16.84 3.83 -21.17
CA VAL A 203 17.76 3.11 -20.27
C VAL A 203 18.03 1.70 -20.80
N MET A 204 17.00 0.99 -21.25
CA MET A 204 17.17 -0.36 -21.78
C MET A 204 17.99 -0.40 -23.08
N THR A 205 17.93 0.64 -23.92
CA THR A 205 18.85 0.77 -25.06
C THR A 205 20.31 0.78 -24.62
N THR A 206 20.63 1.54 -23.57
CA THR A 206 22.01 1.67 -23.06
C THR A 206 22.46 0.41 -22.33
N LEU A 207 21.55 -0.28 -21.63
CA LEU A 207 21.84 -1.51 -20.91
C LEU A 207 22.09 -2.71 -21.85
N GLY A 208 21.45 -2.75 -23.01
CA GLY A 208 21.67 -3.79 -24.01
C GLY A 208 21.08 -5.16 -23.62
N SER A 209 21.62 -6.22 -24.24
CA SER A 209 21.06 -7.59 -24.18
C SER A 209 21.27 -8.32 -22.86
N ASP A 210 22.09 -7.79 -21.95
CA ASP A 210 22.34 -8.38 -20.64
C ASP A 210 21.16 -8.16 -19.66
N TYR A 211 20.12 -7.45 -20.10
CA TYR A 211 18.95 -7.12 -19.31
C TYR A 211 17.67 -7.40 -20.11
N CYS A 212 16.63 -7.87 -19.43
CA CYS A 212 15.29 -8.00 -20.01
C CYS A 212 14.25 -7.34 -19.10
N ILE A 213 13.10 -6.96 -19.67
CA ILE A 213 12.17 -6.06 -18.99
C ILE A 213 10.71 -6.49 -19.10
N ARG A 214 10.02 -6.41 -17.97
CA ARG A 214 8.55 -6.36 -17.87
C ARG A 214 8.15 -4.99 -17.33
N HIS A 215 7.29 -4.27 -18.05
CA HIS A 215 6.91 -2.91 -17.70
C HIS A 215 5.40 -2.77 -17.57
N GLN A 216 4.93 -2.53 -16.36
CA GLN A 216 3.55 -2.13 -16.10
C GLN A 216 3.38 -0.63 -16.35
N ALA A 217 2.83 -0.27 -17.52
CA ALA A 217 2.76 1.10 -18.03
C ALA A 217 1.60 1.92 -17.42
N GLY A 218 0.54 1.25 -16.95
CA GLY A 218 -0.67 1.89 -16.45
C GLY A 218 -1.75 2.10 -17.50
N LYS A 219 -2.94 2.47 -17.03
CA LYS A 219 -4.17 2.57 -17.84
C LYS A 219 -3.99 3.44 -19.09
N GLY A 220 -4.23 2.85 -20.26
CA GLY A 220 -4.20 3.54 -21.55
C GLY A 220 -2.81 3.94 -22.05
N ALA A 221 -1.72 3.42 -21.45
CA ALA A 221 -0.35 3.78 -21.83
C ALA A 221 0.43 2.64 -22.52
N VAL A 222 -0.17 1.45 -22.70
CA VAL A 222 0.53 0.26 -23.19
C VAL A 222 1.08 0.46 -24.60
N GLU A 223 0.24 0.91 -25.54
CA GLU A 223 0.62 1.07 -26.94
C GLU A 223 1.78 2.08 -27.09
N ASP A 224 1.66 3.24 -26.44
CA ASP A 224 2.68 4.29 -26.45
C ASP A 224 4.02 3.81 -25.87
N VAL A 225 3.98 3.07 -24.75
CA VAL A 225 5.20 2.58 -24.09
C VAL A 225 5.84 1.44 -24.89
N GLN A 226 5.04 0.54 -25.47
CA GLN A 226 5.54 -0.52 -26.35
C GLN A 226 6.23 0.08 -27.59
N ALA A 227 5.61 1.09 -28.22
CA ALA A 227 6.19 1.79 -29.35
C ALA A 227 7.49 2.52 -28.98
N ALA A 228 7.57 3.09 -27.77
CA ALA A 228 8.78 3.72 -27.27
C ALA A 228 9.94 2.71 -27.12
N TYR A 229 9.68 1.50 -26.61
CA TYR A 229 10.69 0.42 -26.55
C TYR A 229 11.15 -0.02 -27.93
N GLN A 230 10.21 -0.21 -28.87
CA GLN A 230 10.54 -0.62 -30.24
C GLN A 230 11.39 0.44 -30.96
N THR A 231 11.05 1.72 -30.82
CA THR A 231 11.84 2.85 -31.36
C THR A 231 13.25 2.88 -30.78
N CYS A 232 13.39 2.45 -29.52
CA CYS A 232 14.64 2.34 -28.79
C CYS A 232 15.42 1.03 -29.09
N GLY A 233 14.95 0.21 -30.04
CA GLY A 233 15.60 -1.04 -30.44
C GLY A 233 15.40 -2.22 -29.47
N VAL A 234 14.52 -2.07 -28.47
CA VAL A 234 14.24 -3.09 -27.45
C VAL A 234 12.99 -3.86 -27.85
N ILE A 235 13.17 -4.95 -28.62
CA ILE A 235 12.06 -5.67 -29.26
C ILE A 235 11.30 -6.56 -28.26
N ASP A 236 11.99 -7.17 -27.31
CA ASP A 236 11.41 -8.18 -26.39
C ASP A 236 10.84 -7.58 -25.09
N ALA A 237 10.65 -6.26 -25.03
CA ALA A 237 10.03 -5.62 -23.87
C ALA A 237 8.56 -6.04 -23.72
N GLN A 238 8.22 -6.60 -22.56
CA GLN A 238 6.84 -6.99 -22.24
C GLN A 238 6.14 -5.84 -21.52
N VAL A 239 5.26 -5.11 -22.23
CA VAL A 239 4.50 -3.99 -21.66
C VAL A 239 3.07 -4.43 -21.36
N THR A 240 2.61 -4.19 -20.13
CA THR A 240 1.24 -4.48 -19.71
C THR A 240 0.57 -3.26 -19.09
N GLU A 241 -0.76 -3.20 -19.17
CA GLU A 241 -1.53 -2.11 -18.55
C GLU A 241 -1.49 -2.24 -17.02
N PHE A 242 -1.71 -3.46 -16.54
CA PHE A 242 -1.75 -3.84 -15.13
C PHE A 242 -1.10 -5.21 -14.95
N ILE A 243 -0.66 -5.53 -13.73
CA ILE A 243 -0.16 -6.85 -13.36
C ILE A 243 -1.18 -7.46 -12.42
N ASP A 244 -1.97 -8.42 -12.91
CA ASP A 244 -2.98 -9.11 -12.11
C ASP A 244 -2.32 -10.03 -11.08
N ASP A 245 -1.35 -10.85 -11.52
CA ASP A 245 -0.57 -11.74 -10.66
C ASP A 245 0.78 -11.09 -10.30
N VAL A 246 0.75 -10.24 -9.28
CA VAL A 246 1.94 -9.55 -8.78
C VAL A 246 2.95 -10.53 -8.16
N ALA A 247 2.48 -11.63 -7.57
CA ALA A 247 3.34 -12.63 -6.98
C ALA A 247 4.19 -13.31 -8.06
N GLN A 248 3.61 -13.68 -9.20
CA GLN A 248 4.35 -14.20 -10.35
C GLN A 248 5.33 -13.17 -10.92
N ALA A 249 4.95 -11.90 -11.02
CA ALA A 249 5.85 -10.85 -11.48
C ALA A 249 7.06 -10.68 -10.56
N TYR A 250 6.85 -10.68 -9.25
CA TYR A 250 7.92 -10.67 -8.24
C TYR A 250 8.76 -11.95 -8.29
N ALA A 251 8.13 -13.13 -8.45
CA ALA A 251 8.83 -14.39 -8.58
C ALA A 251 9.75 -14.43 -9.81
N TRP A 252 9.44 -13.66 -10.86
CA TRP A 252 10.25 -13.53 -12.06
C TRP A 252 11.40 -12.53 -11.93
N ALA A 253 11.18 -11.39 -11.26
CA ALA A 253 12.10 -10.25 -11.24
C ALA A 253 13.41 -10.51 -10.47
N ASP A 254 14.53 -9.99 -10.96
CA ASP A 254 15.80 -9.86 -10.24
C ASP A 254 15.91 -8.47 -9.57
N LEU A 255 15.38 -7.44 -10.24
CA LEU A 255 15.37 -6.05 -9.78
C LEU A 255 14.00 -5.41 -10.04
N VAL A 256 13.53 -4.60 -9.09
CA VAL A 256 12.31 -3.81 -9.26
C VAL A 256 12.62 -2.32 -9.38
N VAL A 257 12.10 -1.65 -10.41
CA VAL A 257 12.15 -0.18 -10.54
C VAL A 257 10.73 0.36 -10.40
N CYS A 258 10.45 1.10 -9.33
CA CYS A 258 9.07 1.47 -9.01
C CYS A 258 8.93 2.74 -8.18
N ARG A 259 7.68 3.23 -8.06
CA ARG A 259 7.32 4.21 -7.02
C ARG A 259 7.33 3.54 -5.64
N SER A 260 7.67 4.31 -4.61
CA SER A 260 7.71 3.84 -3.21
C SER A 260 6.41 4.13 -2.44
N GLY A 261 5.29 3.67 -2.99
CA GLY A 261 4.03 3.62 -2.25
C GLY A 261 4.14 2.67 -1.06
N ALA A 262 3.45 2.98 0.05
CA ALA A 262 3.56 2.22 1.30
C ALA A 262 3.40 0.70 1.13
N LEU A 263 2.35 0.26 0.44
CA LEU A 263 2.12 -1.16 0.19
C LEU A 263 3.15 -1.77 -0.75
N THR A 264 3.61 -1.03 -1.77
CA THR A 264 4.66 -1.49 -2.68
C THR A 264 5.96 -1.73 -1.95
N VAL A 265 6.36 -0.83 -1.05
CA VAL A 265 7.57 -1.01 -0.23
C VAL A 265 7.44 -2.26 0.65
N SER A 266 6.28 -2.46 1.30
CA SER A 266 6.05 -3.65 2.13
C SER A 266 5.95 -4.94 1.31
N GLU A 267 5.38 -4.89 0.10
CA GLU A 267 5.34 -6.03 -0.82
C GLU A 267 6.73 -6.40 -1.33
N ILE A 268 7.59 -5.42 -1.64
CA ILE A 268 8.97 -5.67 -2.09
C ILE A 268 9.82 -6.28 -0.97
N SER A 269 9.70 -5.78 0.26
CA SER A 269 10.39 -6.40 1.39
C SER A 269 9.88 -7.81 1.63
N ALA A 270 8.56 -8.02 1.61
CA ALA A 270 7.98 -9.35 1.73
C ALA A 270 8.43 -10.28 0.61
N ALA A 271 8.41 -9.86 -0.66
CA ALA A 271 8.93 -10.66 -1.77
C ALA A 271 10.43 -10.93 -1.65
N GLY A 272 11.16 -10.12 -0.88
CA GLY A 272 12.60 -10.18 -0.79
C GLY A 272 13.25 -9.82 -2.11
N LEU A 273 12.96 -8.65 -2.67
CA LEU A 273 13.55 -8.19 -3.93
C LEU A 273 14.35 -6.91 -3.72
N GLY A 274 15.49 -6.81 -4.41
CA GLY A 274 16.20 -5.54 -4.53
C GLY A 274 15.38 -4.55 -5.36
N ALA A 275 15.39 -3.28 -4.96
CA ALA A 275 14.65 -2.23 -5.65
C ALA A 275 15.46 -0.95 -5.91
N ILE A 276 15.12 -0.25 -6.99
CA ILE A 276 15.42 1.16 -7.18
C ILE A 276 14.10 1.92 -7.06
N PHE A 277 13.93 2.63 -5.95
CA PHE A 277 12.77 3.46 -5.72
C PHE A 277 12.91 4.82 -6.41
N VAL A 278 11.84 5.23 -7.08
CA VAL A 278 11.69 6.56 -7.65
C VAL A 278 10.48 7.23 -6.99
N PRO A 279 10.62 7.86 -5.82
CA PRO A 279 9.50 8.43 -5.07
C PRO A 279 8.70 9.45 -5.88
N PHE A 280 7.37 9.43 -5.73
CA PHE A 280 6.52 10.49 -6.28
C PHE A 280 6.77 11.82 -5.56
N MET A 281 7.01 12.89 -6.34
CA MET A 281 7.29 14.21 -5.79
C MET A 281 6.03 14.83 -5.19
N HIS A 282 6.07 15.02 -3.88
CA HIS A 282 5.02 15.68 -3.14
C HIS A 282 5.61 16.40 -1.92
N LYS A 283 4.93 17.44 -1.42
CA LYS A 283 5.46 18.34 -0.38
C LYS A 283 5.84 17.65 0.92
N ASP A 284 5.16 16.55 1.26
CA ASP A 284 5.42 15.78 2.48
C ASP A 284 6.49 14.69 2.29
N ARG A 285 7.03 14.51 1.06
CA ARG A 285 8.01 13.47 0.70
C ARG A 285 7.63 12.07 1.22
N GLN A 286 6.33 11.79 1.35
CA GLN A 286 5.82 10.58 1.99
C GLN A 286 6.37 9.29 1.37
N GLN A 287 6.49 9.24 0.03
CA GLN A 287 7.04 8.08 -0.65
C GLN A 287 8.55 7.89 -0.43
N ALA A 288 9.32 8.97 -0.28
CA ALA A 288 10.74 8.84 0.06
C ALA A 288 10.87 8.24 1.47
N LEU A 289 10.14 8.81 2.43
CA LEU A 289 10.11 8.35 3.82
C LEU A 289 9.62 6.90 3.97
N ASN A 290 8.71 6.43 3.12
CA ASN A 290 8.32 5.02 3.11
C ASN A 290 9.49 4.10 2.74
N ALA A 291 10.36 4.53 1.81
CA ALA A 291 11.47 3.73 1.29
C ALA A 291 12.72 3.76 2.17
N ASP A 292 12.90 4.81 2.99
CA ASP A 292 14.13 5.06 3.76
C ASP A 292 14.64 3.82 4.49
N HIS A 293 13.76 3.08 5.18
CA HIS A 293 14.18 1.88 5.93
C HIS A 293 14.83 0.81 5.04
N LEU A 294 14.32 0.59 3.81
CA LEU A 294 14.92 -0.36 2.87
C LEU A 294 16.20 0.18 2.24
N VAL A 295 16.32 1.50 2.08
CA VAL A 295 17.57 2.12 1.64
C VAL A 295 18.65 1.98 2.73
N GLU A 296 18.30 2.28 3.97
CA GLU A 296 19.20 2.22 5.14
C GLU A 296 19.75 0.81 5.39
N CYS A 297 18.94 -0.25 5.22
CA CYS A 297 19.40 -1.62 5.39
C CYS A 297 20.05 -2.23 4.13
N GLY A 298 20.24 -1.43 3.07
CA GLY A 298 20.87 -1.88 1.81
C GLY A 298 19.99 -2.76 0.94
N ALA A 299 18.68 -2.85 1.21
CA ALA A 299 17.71 -3.58 0.40
C ALA A 299 17.29 -2.83 -0.87
N ALA A 300 17.48 -1.51 -0.91
CA ALA A 300 17.08 -0.67 -2.02
C ALA A 300 18.05 0.49 -2.26
N LYS A 301 17.99 1.03 -3.47
CA LYS A 301 18.51 2.36 -3.80
C LYS A 301 17.34 3.31 -4.03
N MET A 302 17.59 4.62 -3.93
CA MET A 302 16.58 5.64 -4.19
C MET A 302 17.11 6.73 -5.11
N ILE A 303 16.32 7.10 -6.11
CA ILE A 303 16.58 8.22 -7.02
C ILE A 303 15.34 9.11 -6.99
N GLU A 304 15.45 10.29 -6.39
CA GLU A 304 14.34 11.26 -6.44
C GLU A 304 14.14 11.77 -7.86
N GLN A 305 12.91 12.10 -8.22
CA GLN A 305 12.54 12.45 -9.59
C GLN A 305 13.34 13.60 -10.23
N PRO A 306 13.79 14.66 -9.51
CA PRO A 306 14.68 15.66 -10.07
C PRO A 306 16.03 15.11 -10.57
N ASP A 307 16.50 14.03 -9.93
CA ASP A 307 17.78 13.38 -10.23
C ASP A 307 17.62 12.15 -11.14
N LEU A 308 16.39 11.79 -11.49
CA LEU A 308 16.10 10.66 -12.36
C LEU A 308 16.35 11.05 -13.83
N THR A 309 17.51 10.66 -14.35
CA THR A 309 17.88 10.75 -15.76
C THR A 309 18.13 9.36 -16.33
N VAL A 310 18.32 9.27 -17.64
CA VAL A 310 18.68 8.00 -18.29
C VAL A 310 20.04 7.53 -17.78
N GLU A 311 20.99 8.46 -17.66
CA GLU A 311 22.35 8.21 -17.21
C GLU A 311 22.37 7.76 -15.75
N SER A 312 21.68 8.48 -14.85
CA SER A 312 21.69 8.16 -13.42
C SER A 312 21.06 6.79 -13.14
N LEU A 313 19.93 6.46 -13.79
CA LEU A 313 19.30 5.15 -13.63
C LEU A 313 20.16 4.04 -14.25
N THR A 314 20.73 4.26 -15.44
CA THR A 314 21.62 3.28 -16.08
C THR A 314 22.82 2.96 -15.19
N GLN A 315 23.50 3.99 -14.66
CA GLN A 315 24.65 3.82 -13.78
C GLN A 315 24.28 3.02 -12.52
N GLN A 316 23.13 3.31 -11.92
CA GLN A 316 22.69 2.61 -10.72
C GLN A 316 22.38 1.12 -10.99
N ILE A 317 21.80 0.80 -12.15
CA ILE A 317 21.52 -0.58 -12.57
C ILE A 317 22.81 -1.34 -12.89
N GLN A 318 23.75 -0.74 -13.63
CA GLN A 318 25.01 -1.39 -14.02
C GLN A 318 25.91 -1.75 -12.83
N GLN A 319 25.76 -1.06 -11.69
CA GLN A 319 26.45 -1.40 -10.45
C GLN A 319 25.88 -2.63 -9.71
N LEU A 320 24.75 -3.16 -10.16
CA LEU A 320 24.03 -4.24 -9.50
C LEU A 320 24.19 -5.55 -10.27
N ASP A 321 25.31 -6.24 -10.02
CA ASP A 321 25.48 -7.62 -10.47
C ASP A 321 24.54 -8.60 -9.72
N ARG A 322 24.53 -9.87 -10.12
CA ARG A 322 23.65 -10.88 -9.50
C ARG A 322 23.91 -11.08 -8.00
N ASN A 323 25.16 -10.94 -7.54
CA ASN A 323 25.50 -11.08 -6.13
C ASN A 323 25.01 -9.88 -5.32
N ALA A 324 25.15 -8.67 -5.85
CA ALA A 324 24.61 -7.45 -5.27
C ALA A 324 23.08 -7.52 -5.20
N LEU A 325 22.41 -7.97 -6.26
CA LEU A 325 20.96 -8.14 -6.29
C LEU A 325 20.48 -9.18 -5.28
N LEU A 326 21.18 -10.31 -5.14
CA LEU A 326 20.87 -11.32 -4.12
C LEU A 326 21.04 -10.75 -2.71
N SER A 327 22.13 -10.02 -2.44
CA SER A 327 22.36 -9.36 -1.15
C SER A 327 21.25 -8.36 -0.82
N MET A 328 20.87 -7.50 -1.77
CA MET A 328 19.73 -6.58 -1.60
C MET A 328 18.43 -7.33 -1.33
N ALA A 329 18.19 -8.43 -2.03
CA ALA A 329 17.00 -9.26 -1.90
C ALA A 329 16.91 -9.94 -0.51
N GLU A 330 18.03 -10.46 0.01
CA GLU A 330 18.13 -11.01 1.38
C GLU A 330 17.89 -9.93 2.44
N CYS A 331 18.50 -8.74 2.29
CA CYS A 331 18.24 -7.60 3.17
C CYS A 331 16.76 -7.18 3.15
N ALA A 332 16.14 -7.16 1.96
CA ALA A 332 14.73 -6.82 1.80
C ALA A 332 13.84 -7.79 2.57
N ARG A 333 14.09 -9.10 2.44
CA ARG A 333 13.36 -10.15 3.14
C ARG A 333 13.56 -10.10 4.64
N GLN A 334 14.78 -9.82 5.11
CA GLN A 334 15.09 -9.67 6.53
C GLN A 334 14.38 -8.46 7.16
N ALA A 335 14.21 -7.37 6.40
CA ALA A 335 13.49 -6.18 6.84
C ALA A 335 11.95 -6.34 6.83
N ALA A 336 11.43 -7.43 6.24
CA ALA A 336 10.00 -7.62 6.08
C ALA A 336 9.28 -7.82 7.42
N LYS A 337 8.07 -7.24 7.50
CA LYS A 337 7.13 -7.43 8.62
C LYS A 337 5.92 -8.21 8.11
N LEU A 338 6.00 -9.53 8.19
CA LEU A 338 5.05 -10.44 7.50
C LEU A 338 3.74 -10.68 8.26
N ASN A 339 3.65 -10.32 9.54
CA ASN A 339 2.50 -10.62 10.41
C ASN A 339 1.74 -9.37 10.88
N ALA A 340 1.70 -8.33 10.04
CA ALA A 340 1.06 -7.06 10.39
C ALA A 340 -0.45 -7.21 10.64
N ASP A 341 -1.15 -7.96 9.80
CA ASP A 341 -2.57 -8.25 9.92
C ASP A 341 -2.89 -9.07 11.19
N GLU A 342 -2.09 -10.10 11.48
CA GLU A 342 -2.20 -10.89 12.71
C GLU A 342 -2.04 -10.02 13.97
N LYS A 343 -1.00 -9.16 14.01
CA LYS A 343 -0.75 -8.28 15.16
C LYS A 343 -1.90 -7.31 15.41
N VAL A 344 -2.43 -6.72 14.34
CA VAL A 344 -3.58 -5.81 14.44
C VAL A 344 -4.83 -6.57 14.91
N ALA A 345 -5.09 -7.76 14.35
CA ALA A 345 -6.21 -8.61 14.75
C ALA A 345 -6.12 -9.03 16.24
N GLN A 346 -4.95 -9.50 16.68
CA GLN A 346 -4.72 -9.88 18.08
C GLN A 346 -4.95 -8.73 19.05
N ALA A 347 -4.51 -7.51 18.70
CA ALA A 347 -4.78 -6.35 19.52
C ALA A 347 -6.26 -5.98 19.61
N ILE A 348 -7.02 -6.15 18.51
CA ILE A 348 -8.47 -5.97 18.50
C ILE A 348 -9.15 -7.00 19.42
N ILE A 349 -8.72 -8.27 19.36
CA ILE A 349 -9.22 -9.33 20.24
C ILE A 349 -8.92 -9.00 21.71
N ALA A 350 -7.68 -8.64 22.04
CA ALA A 350 -7.28 -8.29 23.39
C ALA A 350 -8.08 -7.11 23.96
N LEU A 351 -8.32 -6.06 23.14
CA LEU A 351 -9.10 -4.88 23.53
C LEU A 351 -10.59 -5.18 23.79
N THR A 352 -11.09 -6.31 23.29
CA THR A 352 -12.52 -6.66 23.37
C THR A 352 -12.80 -7.87 24.24
N ALA A 353 -11.78 -8.52 24.81
CA ALA A 353 -11.90 -9.70 25.66
C ALA A 353 -12.72 -9.47 26.94
N GLN A 354 -12.68 -8.25 27.48
CA GLN A 354 -13.40 -7.87 28.71
C GLN A 354 -14.78 -7.24 28.46
N ARG A 355 -15.23 -7.22 27.19
CA ARG A 355 -16.42 -6.47 26.75
C ARG A 355 -17.59 -7.32 26.38
#